data_AF-A0A973LM66-F1
#
_entry.id   AF-A0A973LM66-F1
#
_cell.length_a   1.000
_cell.length_b   1.000
_cell.length_c   1.000
_cell.angle_alpha   90.00
_cell.angle_beta   90.00
_cell.angle_gamma   90.00
#
_symmetry.space_group_name_H-M   'P 1'
#
loop_
_entity.id
_entity.type
_entity.pdbx_description
1 polymer ?
#
loop_
_entity_poly.entity_id
_entity_poly.type
_entity_poly.pdbx_seq_one_letter_code
_entity_poly.pdbx_strand_id
1 'polypeptide(L)'
;MEQLTERAALTRRRIIEAAAAELVETGDVEVAAVARRAGTSVGLPYRYFGTRSGLMSALLADFYDRLVSETVLGHVDGRTWPDRWRAQITRWVDWVY
;
A
#
# COMPACT_ATOMS: atom_id res chain seq x y z
N MET A 1 -20.04 -11.89 -14.53
CA MET A 1 -18.95 -12.48 -13.73
C MET A 1 -17.97 -11.40 -13.23
N GLU A 2 -18.45 -10.19 -12.96
CA GLU A 2 -17.60 -8.99 -12.76
C GLU A 2 -17.66 -8.48 -11.30
N GLN A 3 -18.85 -8.55 -10.67
CA GLN A 3 -19.06 -8.14 -9.28
C GLN A 3 -18.31 -8.97 -8.22
N LEU A 4 -18.02 -10.25 -8.50
CA LEU A 4 -17.27 -11.11 -7.56
C LEU A 4 -15.79 -10.72 -7.49
N THR A 5 -15.21 -10.27 -8.60
CA THR A 5 -13.82 -9.82 -8.69
C THR A 5 -13.64 -8.46 -8.02
N GLU A 6 -14.59 -7.54 -8.22
CA GLU A 6 -14.58 -6.22 -7.58
C GLU A 6 -14.68 -6.31 -6.05
N ARG A 7 -15.58 -7.16 -5.52
CA ARG A 7 -15.65 -7.42 -4.08
C ARG A 7 -14.37 -8.02 -3.52
N ALA A 8 -13.74 -8.92 -4.26
CA ALA A 8 -12.46 -9.51 -3.85
C ALA A 8 -11.34 -8.46 -3.82
N ALA A 9 -11.29 -7.57 -4.83
CA ALA A 9 -10.34 -6.47 -4.88
C ALA A 9 -10.54 -5.49 -3.71
N LEU A 10 -11.80 -5.10 -3.42
CA LEU A 10 -12.12 -4.23 -2.29
C LEU A 10 -11.74 -4.86 -0.95
N THR A 11 -11.98 -6.17 -0.79
CA THR A 11 -11.59 -6.90 0.42
C THR A 11 -10.08 -6.94 0.57
N ARG A 12 -9.35 -7.25 -0.51
CA ARG A 12 -7.89 -7.26 -0.53
C ARG A 12 -7.33 -5.89 -0.12
N ARG A 13 -7.87 -4.81 -0.67
CA ARG A 13 -7.48 -3.43 -0.34
C ARG A 13 -7.71 -3.10 1.14
N ARG A 14 -8.89 -3.43 1.69
CA ARG A 14 -9.19 -3.23 3.11
C ARG A 14 -8.21 -3.96 4.04
N ILE A 15 -7.76 -5.16 3.67
CA ILE A 15 -6.77 -5.90 4.46
C ILE A 15 -5.39 -5.21 4.41
N ILE A 16 -4.99 -4.66 3.26
CA ILE A 16 -3.74 -3.90 3.13
C ILE A 16 -3.79 -2.61 3.95
N GLU A 17 -4.89 -1.86 3.87
CA GLU A 17 -5.09 -0.62 4.65
C GLU A 17 -5.05 -0.91 6.17
N ALA A 18 -5.66 -2.02 6.61
CA ALA A 18 -5.59 -2.46 7.99
C ALA A 18 -4.17 -2.89 8.42
N ALA A 19 -3.41 -3.55 7.54
CA ALA A 19 -2.03 -3.91 7.80
C ALA A 19 -1.11 -2.69 7.91
N ALA A 20 -1.32 -1.67 7.07
CA ALA A 20 -0.60 -0.40 7.14
C ALA A 20 -0.84 0.29 8.48
N ALA A 21 -2.10 0.39 8.91
CA ALA A 21 -2.46 1.00 10.19
C ALA A 21 -1.84 0.25 11.39
N GLU A 22 -1.87 -1.08 11.38
CA GLU A 22 -1.24 -1.89 12.43
C GLU A 22 0.28 -1.67 12.50
N LEU A 23 0.95 -1.62 11.34
CA LEU A 23 2.38 -1.39 11.25
C LEU A 23 2.77 -0.01 11.79
N VAL A 24 1.99 1.02 11.46
CA VAL A 24 2.22 2.39 11.94
C VAL A 24 2.02 2.48 13.45
N GLU A 25 0.99 1.83 13.99
CA GLU A 25 0.66 1.91 15.42
C GLU A 25 1.60 1.06 16.30
N THR A 26 2.03 -0.11 15.82
CA THR A 26 2.69 -1.12 16.66
C THR A 26 4.13 -1.41 16.26
N GLY A 27 4.54 -1.01 15.06
CA GLY A 27 5.82 -1.40 14.47
C GLY A 27 5.85 -2.83 13.91
N ASP A 28 4.73 -3.56 13.92
CA ASP A 28 4.63 -4.90 13.35
C ASP A 28 3.27 -5.18 12.68
N VAL A 29 3.17 -6.28 11.94
CA VAL A 29 1.92 -6.76 11.32
C VAL A 29 1.52 -8.10 11.93
N GLU A 30 0.58 -8.04 12.86
CA GLU A 30 -0.08 -9.22 13.42
C GLU A 30 -1.34 -9.57 12.64
N VAL A 31 -1.33 -10.71 11.94
CA VAL A 31 -2.39 -11.08 10.97
C VAL A 31 -3.78 -11.12 11.63
N ALA A 32 -3.86 -11.57 12.89
CA ALA A 32 -5.12 -11.58 13.63
C ALA A 32 -5.63 -10.16 13.97
N ALA A 33 -4.73 -9.23 14.29
CA ALA A 33 -5.09 -7.83 14.54
C ALA A 33 -5.55 -7.14 13.26
N VAL A 34 -4.82 -7.37 12.16
CA VAL A 34 -5.23 -6.91 10.82
C VAL A 34 -6.60 -7.44 10.44
N ALA A 35 -6.87 -8.74 10.62
CA ALA A 35 -8.16 -9.33 10.28
C ALA A 35 -9.31 -8.66 11.05
N ARG A 36 -9.13 -8.43 12.36
CA ARG A 36 -10.08 -7.70 13.20
C ARG A 36 -10.30 -6.28 12.70
N ARG A 37 -9.23 -5.52 12.47
CA ARG A 37 -9.28 -4.14 11.98
C ARG A 37 -9.95 -4.03 10.60
N ALA A 38 -9.70 -4.99 9.71
CA ALA A 38 -10.33 -5.06 8.40
C ALA A 38 -11.81 -5.49 8.43
N GLY A 39 -12.30 -5.99 9.57
CA GLY A 39 -13.66 -6.55 9.71
C GLY A 39 -13.83 -7.87 8.94
N THR A 40 -12.82 -8.73 8.97
CA THR A 40 -12.77 -10.02 8.25
C THR A 40 -12.49 -11.18 9.20
N SER A 41 -12.68 -12.43 8.74
CA SER A 41 -12.26 -13.60 9.52
C SER A 41 -10.74 -13.73 9.55
N VAL A 42 -10.19 -14.30 10.63
CA VAL A 42 -8.74 -14.48 10.82
C VAL A 42 -8.08 -15.30 9.70
N GLY A 43 -8.82 -16.23 9.09
CA GLY A 43 -8.34 -17.04 7.97
C GLY A 43 -8.29 -16.30 6.62
N LEU A 44 -9.05 -15.20 6.46
CA LEU A 44 -9.20 -14.55 5.16
C LEU A 44 -7.90 -13.89 4.65
N PRO A 45 -7.11 -13.16 5.48
CA PRO A 45 -5.80 -12.67 5.05
C PRO A 45 -4.88 -13.80 4.56
N TYR A 46 -4.82 -14.94 5.25
CA TYR A 46 -4.03 -16.09 4.80
C TYR A 46 -4.49 -16.63 3.45
N ARG A 47 -5.80 -16.57 3.14
CA ARG A 47 -6.32 -16.95 1.82
C ARG A 47 -5.86 -15.99 0.71
N TYR A 48 -5.76 -14.70 0.98
CA TYR A 48 -5.32 -13.71 -0.02
C TYR A 48 -3.80 -13.64 -0.19
N PHE A 49 -3.05 -13.84 0.90
CA PHE A 49 -1.63 -13.52 0.96
C PHE A 49 -0.74 -14.71 1.34
N GLY A 50 -1.32 -15.86 1.69
CA GLY A 50 -0.62 -17.10 2.03
C GLY A 50 -0.03 -17.10 3.44
N THR A 51 0.85 -16.14 3.73
CA THR A 51 1.60 -16.05 5.00
C THR A 51 1.64 -14.62 5.52
N ARG A 52 2.09 -14.42 6.78
CA ARG A 52 2.38 -13.08 7.33
C ARG A 52 3.39 -12.32 6.46
N SER A 53 4.45 -13.01 6.02
CA SER A 53 5.44 -12.41 5.11
C SER A 53 4.82 -12.07 3.75
N GLY A 54 3.90 -12.88 3.23
CA GLY A 54 3.17 -12.56 2.01
C GLY A 54 2.27 -11.33 2.15
N LEU A 55 1.63 -11.15 3.31
CA LEU A 55 0.87 -9.93 3.62
C LEU A 55 1.81 -8.72 3.69
N MET A 56 2.97 -8.85 4.36
CA MET A 56 3.98 -7.80 4.43
C MET A 56 4.52 -7.42 3.04
N SER A 57 4.84 -8.40 2.20
CA SER A 57 5.28 -8.15 0.82
C SER A 57 4.21 -7.43 -0.01
N ALA A 58 2.94 -7.79 0.16
CA ALA A 58 1.83 -7.12 -0.52
C ALA A 58 1.63 -5.68 -0.03
N LEU A 59 1.79 -5.43 1.27
CA LEU A 59 1.77 -4.10 1.86
C LEU A 59 2.90 -3.22 1.31
N LEU A 60 4.13 -3.75 1.27
CA LEU A 60 5.28 -3.04 0.70
C LEU A 60 5.10 -2.76 -0.80
N ALA A 61 4.55 -3.73 -1.55
CA ALA A 61 4.26 -3.52 -2.97
C ALA A 61 3.23 -2.39 -3.17
N ASP A 62 2.14 -2.37 -2.41
CA ASP A 62 1.14 -1.29 -2.45
C ASP A 62 1.76 0.08 -2.12
N PHE A 63 2.62 0.12 -1.09
CA PHE A 63 3.37 1.32 -0.73
C PHE A 63 4.26 1.83 -1.87
N TYR A 64 5.05 0.94 -2.49
CA TYR A 64 5.95 1.33 -3.59
C TYR A 64 5.18 1.73 -4.85
N ASP A 65 4.08 1.04 -5.18
CA ASP A 65 3.23 1.39 -6.31
C ASP A 65 2.65 2.81 -6.15
N ARG A 66 2.19 3.15 -4.94
CA ARG A 66 1.69 4.50 -4.62
C ARG A 66 2.82 5.52 -4.63
N LEU A 67 3.96 5.23 -4.02
CA LEU A 67 5.14 6.11 -4.04
C LEU A 67 5.54 6.44 -5.49
N VAL A 68 5.65 5.43 -6.35
CA VAL A 68 6.08 5.61 -7.74
C VAL A 68 5.04 6.36 -8.56
N SER A 69 3.76 5.99 -8.45
CA SER A 69 2.68 6.65 -9.22
C SER A 69 2.41 8.08 -8.76
N GLU A 70 2.47 8.34 -7.46
CA GLU A 70 2.22 9.65 -6.86
C GLU A 70 3.47 10.53 -6.83
N THR A 71 4.65 10.02 -7.18
CA THR A 71 5.88 10.82 -7.28
C THR A 71 6.55 10.63 -8.65
N VAL A 72 7.33 9.56 -8.85
CA VAL A 72 8.27 9.33 -9.97
C VAL A 72 7.62 9.37 -11.35
N LEU A 73 6.43 8.82 -11.50
CA LEU A 73 5.69 8.79 -12.77
C LEU A 73 4.80 10.02 -12.98
N GLY A 74 4.72 10.92 -12.00
CA GLY A 74 4.00 12.17 -12.13
C GLY A 74 4.64 13.06 -13.20
N HIS A 75 3.82 13.75 -14.01
CA HIS A 75 4.36 14.82 -14.85
C HIS A 75 4.87 15.95 -13.94
N VAL A 76 6.14 16.31 -14.11
CA VAL A 76 6.76 17.40 -13.35
C VAL A 76 7.11 18.51 -14.32
N ASP A 77 6.43 19.64 -14.16
CA ASP A 77 6.69 20.83 -14.94
C ASP A 77 8.08 21.39 -14.61
N GLY A 78 8.80 21.84 -15.64
CA GLY A 78 10.11 22.45 -15.45
C GLY A 78 10.76 22.83 -16.77
N ARG A 79 11.36 24.02 -16.80
CA ARG A 79 12.00 24.59 -18.00
C ARG A 79 13.23 23.81 -18.43
N THR A 80 13.93 23.21 -17.47
CA THR A 80 15.15 22.44 -17.70
C THR A 80 15.07 21.06 -17.04
N TRP A 81 15.93 20.14 -17.45
CA TRP A 81 16.04 18.83 -16.79
C TRP A 81 16.38 18.93 -15.29
N PRO A 82 17.32 19.80 -14.83
CA PRO A 82 17.56 20.00 -13.40
C PRO A 82 16.36 20.52 -12.61
N ASP A 83 15.51 21.37 -13.21
CA ASP A 83 14.31 21.88 -12.54
C ASP A 83 13.31 20.75 -12.28
N ARG A 84 13.07 19.91 -13.29
CA ARG A 84 12.20 18.73 -13.17
C ARG A 84 12.75 17.73 -12.16
N TRP A 85 14.06 17.47 -12.19
CA TRP A 85 14.71 16.57 -11.22
C TRP A 85 14.59 17.07 -9.78
N ARG A 86 14.81 18.37 -9.52
CA ARG A 86 14.63 18.94 -8.19
C ARG A 86 13.19 18.82 -7.70
N ALA A 87 12.22 19.21 -8.53
CA ALA A 87 10.81 19.11 -8.17
C ALA A 87 10.37 17.65 -7.95
N GLN A 88 10.93 16.70 -8.73
CA GLN A 88 10.71 15.27 -8.55
C GLN A 88 11.24 14.75 -7.21
N ILE A 89 12.48 15.13 -6.81
CA ILE A 89 13.06 14.76 -5.51
C ILE A 89 12.27 15.39 -4.38
N THR A 90 11.93 16.68 -4.46
CA THR A 90 11.17 17.37 -3.40
C THR A 90 9.84 16.66 -3.17
N ARG A 91 9.10 16.33 -4.24
CA ARG A 91 7.85 15.58 -4.15
C ARG A 91 8.04 14.18 -3.55
N TRP A 92 9.15 13.51 -3.83
CA TRP A 92 9.48 12.22 -3.22
C TRP A 92 9.76 12.34 -1.73
N VAL A 93 10.55 13.35 -1.33
CA VAL A 93 10.85 13.63 0.09
C VAL A 93 9.57 13.98 0.85
N ASP A 94 8.73 14.89 0.33
CA ASP A 94 7.48 15.33 0.96
C ASP A 94 6.45 14.20 1.11
N TRP A 95 6.53 13.15 0.29
CA TRP A 95 5.64 12.00 0.40
C TRP A 95 6.12 11.01 1.47
N VAL A 96 7.45 10.89 1.67
CA VAL A 96 8.05 9.92 2.58
C VAL A 96 8.24 10.47 4.00
N TYR A 97 8.49 11.77 4.17
CA TYR A 97 8.80 12.44 5.44
C TYR A 97 7.77 13.52 5.79
#